data_AF-A0A963G5K6-F1
#
_entry.id   AF-A0A963G5K6-F1
#
_cell.length_a   1.000
_cell.length_b   1.000
_cell.length_c   1.000
_cell.angle_alpha   90.00
_cell.angle_beta   90.00
_cell.angle_gamma   90.00
#
_symmetry.space_group_name_H-M   'P 1'
#
loop_
_entity.id
_entity.type
_entity.pdbx_description
1 polymer ?
#
loop_
_entity_poly.entity_id
_entity_poly.type
_entity_poly.pdbx_seq_one_letter_code
_entity_poly.pdbx_strand_id
1 'polypeptide(L)'
;TKYPYLQPARPVDASHPDIVLDTNRCILCGRCIRASRDIDKKHVFEYVGRGINKRVGVNGNRLAETDVKLNDRAIDLATCPVGCIIQKGRGFFAPIGERQFDKKPITLGVGPGKNRGKS
;
A
#
# COMPACT_ATOMS: atom_id res chain seq x y z
N THR A 1 20.64 14.07 -11.80
CA THR A 1 19.32 14.21 -11.12
C THR A 1 19.29 15.51 -10.36
N LYS A 2 18.17 16.26 -10.39
CA LYS A 2 18.08 17.61 -9.79
C LYS A 2 18.18 17.62 -8.25
N TYR A 3 17.89 16.51 -7.58
CA TYR A 3 17.95 16.36 -6.12
C TYR A 3 18.66 15.06 -5.73
N PRO A 4 19.43 15.06 -4.61
CA PRO A 4 20.03 13.84 -4.08
C PRO A 4 18.96 12.89 -3.51
N TYR A 5 19.18 11.59 -3.64
CA TYR A 5 18.32 10.59 -3.02
C TYR A 5 18.54 10.57 -1.51
N LEU A 6 17.44 10.55 -0.74
CA LEU A 6 17.51 10.47 0.72
C LEU A 6 17.90 9.07 1.22
N GLN A 7 17.57 8.01 0.45
CA GLN A 7 17.82 6.61 0.80
C GLN A 7 17.42 6.24 2.24
N PRO A 8 16.15 6.48 2.64
CA PRO A 8 15.71 6.08 3.98
C PRO A 8 15.87 4.56 4.14
N ALA A 9 16.48 4.14 5.24
CA ALA A 9 16.66 2.74 5.61
C ALA A 9 15.68 2.35 6.71
N ARG A 10 14.39 2.28 6.39
CA ARG A 10 13.34 1.85 7.34
C ARG A 10 13.13 0.34 7.20
N PRO A 11 12.94 -0.40 8.31
CA PRO A 11 12.65 -1.83 8.24
C PRO A 11 11.33 -2.07 7.49
N VAL A 12 11.34 -3.09 6.64
CA VAL A 12 10.13 -3.60 5.99
C VAL A 12 9.43 -4.54 6.96
N ASP A 13 8.15 -4.31 7.21
CA ASP A 13 7.35 -5.19 8.04
C ASP A 13 6.61 -6.21 7.17
N ALA A 14 7.13 -7.43 7.15
CA ALA A 14 6.56 -8.58 6.45
C ALA A 14 6.02 -9.64 7.43
N SER A 15 5.75 -9.25 8.69
CA SER A 15 5.34 -10.18 9.74
C SER A 15 3.99 -10.84 9.47
N HIS A 16 3.02 -10.12 8.90
CA HIS A 16 1.69 -10.64 8.59
C HIS A 16 1.78 -11.71 7.48
N PRO A 17 1.05 -12.85 7.57
CA PRO A 17 1.17 -13.95 6.60
C PRO A 17 0.92 -13.53 5.14
N ASP A 18 -0.04 -12.61 4.91
CA ASP A 18 -0.48 -12.22 3.57
C ASP A 18 -0.12 -10.77 3.16
N ILE A 19 0.44 -9.95 4.05
CA ILE A 19 0.58 -8.51 3.82
C ILE A 19 2.00 -8.07 4.16
N VAL A 20 2.56 -7.17 3.35
CA VAL A 20 3.84 -6.49 3.59
C VAL A 20 3.62 -4.98 3.64
N LEU A 21 4.24 -4.33 4.60
CA LEU A 21 4.30 -2.87 4.74
C LEU A 21 5.74 -2.38 4.50
N ASP A 22 5.96 -1.73 3.36
CA ASP A 22 7.23 -1.07 3.00
C ASP A 22 7.08 0.46 3.06
N THR A 23 7.45 1.04 4.20
CA THR A 23 7.32 2.48 4.45
C THR A 23 8.39 3.32 3.74
N ASN A 24 9.35 2.71 3.05
CA ASN A 24 10.31 3.43 2.21
C ASN A 24 9.67 3.91 0.89
N ARG A 25 8.58 3.26 0.47
CA ARG A 25 7.82 3.59 -0.74
C ARG A 25 6.60 4.46 -0.47
N CYS A 26 6.33 4.78 0.79
CA CYS A 26 5.16 5.55 1.20
C CYS A 26 5.31 7.03 0.84
N ILE A 27 4.30 7.58 0.18
CA ILE A 27 4.19 9.02 -0.15
C ILE A 27 3.32 9.81 0.82
N LEU A 28 2.93 9.22 1.96
CA LEU A 28 2.12 9.88 3.01
C LEU A 28 0.77 10.45 2.51
N CYS A 29 0.06 9.71 1.64
CA CYS A 29 -1.25 10.15 1.10
C CYS A 29 -2.44 9.97 2.06
N GLY A 30 -2.27 9.16 3.12
CA GLY A 30 -3.28 8.91 4.16
C GLY A 30 -4.49 8.08 3.74
N ARG A 31 -4.48 7.48 2.54
CA ARG A 31 -5.62 6.68 2.03
C ARG A 31 -5.84 5.41 2.83
N CYS A 32 -4.78 4.70 3.22
CA CYS A 32 -4.86 3.52 4.09
C CYS A 32 -5.38 3.85 5.49
N ILE A 33 -4.95 4.98 6.06
CA ILE A 33 -5.41 5.48 7.37
C ILE A 33 -6.91 5.75 7.33
N ARG A 34 -7.37 6.54 6.34
CA ARG A 34 -8.81 6.84 6.16
C ARG A 34 -9.63 5.59 5.90
N ALA A 35 -9.17 4.68 5.03
CA ALA A 35 -9.88 3.44 4.78
C ALA A 35 -10.01 2.57 6.04
N SER A 36 -8.90 2.40 6.78
CA SER A 36 -8.87 1.59 8.00
C SER A 36 -9.76 2.16 9.12
N ARG A 37 -9.84 3.49 9.22
CA ARG A 37 -10.67 4.18 10.20
C ARG A 37 -12.14 4.26 9.77
N ASP A 38 -12.38 4.75 8.56
CA ASP A 38 -13.71 5.22 8.16
C ASP A 38 -14.55 4.07 7.56
N ILE A 39 -13.90 3.09 6.93
CA ILE A 39 -14.57 1.96 6.26
C ILE A 39 -14.39 0.67 7.07
N ASP A 40 -13.15 0.32 7.40
CA ASP A 40 -12.88 -0.95 8.09
C ASP A 40 -13.21 -0.87 9.60
N LYS A 41 -13.25 0.33 10.18
CA LYS A 41 -13.50 0.59 11.61
C LYS A 41 -12.48 -0.05 12.57
N LYS A 42 -11.26 -0.27 12.10
CA LYS A 42 -10.19 -0.97 12.86
C LYS A 42 -9.10 -0.07 13.39
N HIS A 43 -8.91 1.10 12.76
CA HIS A 43 -7.85 2.05 13.14
C HIS A 43 -6.45 1.42 13.16
N VAL A 44 -6.17 0.51 12.20
CA VAL A 44 -4.88 -0.20 12.10
C VAL A 44 -3.74 0.76 11.80
N PHE A 45 -3.95 1.67 10.84
CA PHE A 45 -2.88 2.54 10.33
C PHE A 45 -3.01 3.95 10.87
N GLU A 46 -1.89 4.56 11.25
CA GLU A 46 -1.81 5.97 11.62
C GLU A 46 -0.44 6.56 11.26
N TYR A 47 -0.31 7.89 11.26
CA TYR A 47 1.01 8.52 11.13
C TYR A 47 1.78 8.48 12.46
N VAL A 48 3.05 8.08 12.37
CA VAL A 48 4.00 8.10 13.48
C VAL A 48 5.26 8.86 13.10
N GLY A 49 5.94 9.44 14.09
CA GLY A 49 7.12 10.28 13.89
C GLY A 49 6.77 11.69 13.41
N ARG A 50 7.82 12.49 13.12
CA ARG A 50 7.71 13.90 12.72
C ARG A 50 8.72 14.25 11.64
N GLY A 51 8.45 15.32 10.89
CA GLY A 51 9.33 15.81 9.83
C GLY A 51 9.68 14.71 8.82
N ILE A 52 10.97 14.61 8.48
CA ILE A 52 11.51 13.60 7.56
C ILE A 52 11.36 12.15 8.07
N ASN A 53 11.17 11.98 9.38
CA ASN A 53 10.97 10.68 10.02
C ASN A 53 9.49 10.25 10.08
N LYS A 54 8.57 11.09 9.59
CA LYS A 54 7.14 10.75 9.51
C LYS A 54 6.95 9.55 8.58
N ARG A 55 6.21 8.55 9.06
CA ARG A 55 5.87 7.33 8.32
C ARG A 55 4.49 6.82 8.72
N VAL A 56 3.94 5.89 7.96
CA VAL A 56 2.78 5.10 8.39
C VAL A 56 3.28 4.06 9.39
N GLY A 57 2.63 4.01 10.55
CA GLY A 57 2.79 2.95 11.55
C GLY A 57 1.52 2.12 11.65
N VAL A 58 1.55 1.11 12.51
CA VAL A 58 0.42 0.24 12.82
C VAL A 58 0.05 0.34 14.30
N ASN A 59 -1.18 -0.03 14.67
CA ASN A 59 -1.68 -0.07 16.05
C ASN A 59 -1.17 -1.29 16.85
N GLY A 60 0.08 -1.67 16.63
CA GLY A 60 0.81 -2.77 17.26
C GLY A 60 2.31 -2.61 17.01
N ASN A 61 3.15 -3.52 17.52
CA ASN A 61 4.60 -3.44 17.25
C ASN A 61 4.95 -3.94 15.84
N ARG A 62 4.13 -4.87 15.33
CA ARG A 62 4.27 -5.51 14.02
C ARG A 62 2.90 -5.67 13.36
N LEU A 63 2.88 -5.73 12.04
CA LEU A 63 1.67 -5.91 11.24
C LEU A 63 0.93 -7.22 11.57
N ALA A 64 1.64 -8.27 11.99
CA ALA A 64 1.04 -9.53 12.44
C ALA A 64 0.26 -9.43 13.76
N GLU A 65 0.49 -8.38 14.55
CA GLU A 65 -0.14 -8.19 15.87
C GLU A 65 -1.42 -7.36 15.78
N THR A 66 -1.79 -6.91 14.58
CA THR A 66 -3.00 -6.11 14.36
C THR A 66 -4.16 -6.97 13.87
N ASP A 67 -5.37 -6.42 13.87
CA ASP A 67 -6.58 -7.05 13.37
C ASP A 67 -6.78 -6.87 11.85
N VAL A 68 -5.74 -6.44 11.14
CA VAL A 68 -5.74 -6.24 9.69
C VAL A 68 -6.00 -7.54 8.97
N LYS A 69 -6.80 -7.50 7.91
CA LYS A 69 -7.14 -8.65 7.07
C LYS A 69 -6.97 -8.33 5.60
N LEU A 70 -6.73 -9.35 4.80
CA LEU A 70 -6.52 -9.20 3.35
C LEU A 70 -7.72 -8.56 2.64
N ASN A 71 -8.93 -8.77 3.15
CA ASN A 71 -10.17 -8.23 2.61
C ASN A 71 -10.52 -6.81 3.10
N ASP A 72 -9.70 -6.21 3.96
CA ASP A 72 -9.90 -4.84 4.42
C ASP A 72 -9.74 -3.85 3.28
N ARG A 73 -10.56 -2.80 3.29
CA ARG A 73 -10.50 -1.73 2.30
C ARG A 73 -9.14 -1.03 2.31
N ALA A 74 -8.49 -0.93 3.47
CA ALA A 74 -7.14 -0.41 3.60
C ALA A 74 -6.07 -1.20 2.80
N ILE A 75 -6.31 -2.48 2.51
CA ILE A 75 -5.36 -3.42 1.88
C ILE A 75 -5.64 -3.62 0.39
N ASP A 76 -6.75 -3.11 -0.12
CA ASP A 76 -7.07 -3.12 -1.54
C ASP A 76 -5.96 -2.43 -2.37
N LEU A 77 -5.58 -3.06 -3.49
CA LEU A 77 -4.64 -2.52 -4.48
C LEU A 77 -5.00 -1.10 -4.92
N ALA A 78 -6.29 -0.77 -4.98
CA ALA A 78 -6.73 0.56 -5.37
C ALA A 78 -6.49 1.61 -4.26
N THR A 79 -6.38 1.21 -2.98
CA THR A 79 -6.31 2.13 -1.84
C THR A 79 -4.91 2.72 -1.66
N CYS A 80 -3.86 1.91 -1.70
CA CYS A 80 -2.50 2.42 -1.73
C CYS A 80 -2.14 2.77 -3.19
N PRO A 81 -1.92 4.04 -3.56
CA PRO A 81 -1.62 4.41 -4.94
C PRO A 81 -0.21 4.00 -5.39
N VAL A 82 0.59 3.48 -4.46
CA VAL A 82 1.99 3.07 -4.63
C VAL A 82 2.19 1.72 -3.95
N GLY A 83 3.37 1.10 -4.08
CA GLY A 83 3.66 -0.19 -3.47
C GLY A 83 4.06 -0.12 -1.98
N CYS A 84 3.40 0.69 -1.15
CA CYS A 84 3.71 0.74 0.29
C CYS A 84 3.02 -0.40 1.06
N ILE A 85 1.79 -0.76 0.68
CA ILE A 85 1.07 -1.91 1.24
C ILE A 85 0.95 -2.93 0.10
N ILE A 86 1.46 -4.13 0.31
CA ILE A 86 1.60 -5.15 -0.74
C ILE A 86 0.95 -6.44 -0.26
N GLN A 87 0.10 -7.03 -1.10
CA GLN A 87 -0.45 -8.37 -0.89
C GLN A 87 0.60 -9.41 -1.36
N LYS A 88 1.00 -10.32 -0.46
CA LYS A 88 1.93 -11.41 -0.78
C LYS A 88 1.30 -12.35 -1.82
N GLY A 89 2.15 -12.95 -2.67
CA GLY A 89 1.69 -13.84 -3.75
C GLY A 89 0.99 -13.15 -4.93
N ARG A 90 0.77 -11.83 -4.89
CA ARG A 90 0.15 -11.05 -5.98
C ARG A 90 1.13 -10.12 -6.70
N GLY A 91 2.42 -10.42 -6.68
CA GLY A 91 3.42 -9.70 -7.47
C GLY A 91 3.34 -10.08 -8.95
N PHE A 92 3.64 -9.13 -9.84
CA PHE A 92 3.85 -9.38 -11.28
C PHE A 92 2.70 -10.13 -12.00
N PHE A 93 1.46 -9.94 -11.56
CA PHE A 93 0.28 -10.64 -12.12
C PHE A 93 -0.12 -10.17 -13.53
N ALA A 94 0.34 -9.00 -13.97
CA ALA A 94 0.08 -8.45 -15.30
C ALA A 94 1.39 -8.40 -16.11
N PRO A 95 1.41 -8.94 -17.34
CA PRO A 95 2.60 -8.88 -18.18
C PRO A 95 2.91 -7.43 -18.57
N ILE A 96 4.17 -7.20 -18.95
CA ILE A 96 4.63 -5.91 -19.47
C ILE A 96 3.81 -5.57 -20.73
N GLY A 97 3.27 -4.36 -20.78
CA GLY A 97 2.38 -3.89 -21.84
C GLY A 97 0.89 -4.02 -21.49
N GLU A 98 0.53 -4.79 -20.46
CA GLU A 98 -0.86 -4.95 -19.98
C GLU A 98 -1.08 -4.38 -18.57
N ARG A 99 -0.09 -3.72 -17.96
CA ARG A 99 -0.27 -3.08 -16.66
C ARG A 99 -1.18 -1.87 -16.80
N GLN A 100 -1.83 -1.51 -15.70
CA GLN A 100 -2.86 -0.47 -15.62
C GLN A 100 -2.47 0.85 -16.33
N PHE A 101 -1.21 1.26 -16.22
CA PHE A 101 -0.71 2.52 -16.75
C PHE A 101 0.31 2.36 -17.89
N ASP A 102 0.42 1.18 -18.51
CA ASP A 102 1.37 0.98 -19.62
C ASP A 102 0.94 1.69 -20.90
N LYS A 103 -0.37 1.72 -21.21
CA LYS A 103 -0.91 2.29 -22.46
C LYS A 103 -1.52 3.67 -22.30
N LYS A 104 -1.99 4.01 -21.10
CA LYS A 104 -2.72 5.26 -20.83
C LYS A 104 -2.18 5.91 -19.56
N PRO A 105 -1.97 7.24 -19.56
CA PRO A 105 -1.62 7.97 -18.36
C PRO A 105 -2.78 7.93 -17.36
N ILE A 106 -2.46 8.13 -16.08
CA ILE A 106 -3.45 8.16 -15.00
C ILE A 106 -4.52 9.25 -15.19
N THR A 107 -4.19 10.32 -15.93
CA THR A 107 -5.06 11.47 -16.20
C THR A 107 -6.29 11.13 -17.05
N LEU A 108 -6.25 10.06 -17.84
CA LEU A 108 -7.38 9.64 -18.68
C LEU A 108 -8.37 8.72 -17.95
N GLY A 109 -8.17 8.50 -16.64
CA GLY A 109 -8.98 7.59 -15.84
C GLY A 109 -8.67 6.11 -16.10
N VAL A 110 -8.86 5.31 -15.06
CA VAL A 110 -8.73 3.85 -15.13
C VAL A 110 -10.08 3.31 -15.60
N GLY A 111 -10.16 2.86 -16.86
CA GLY A 111 -11.32 2.09 -17.31
C GLY A 111 -11.48 0.83 -16.45
N PRO A 112 -12.71 0.26 -16.34
CA PRO A 112 -12.96 -0.87 -15.46
C PRO A 112 -11.95 -1.99 -15.73
N GLY A 113 -11.16 -2.32 -14.70
CA GLY A 113 -10.21 -3.42 -14.77
C GLY A 113 -10.96 -4.69 -15.11
N LYS A 114 -10.55 -5.37 -16.19
CA LYS A 114 -11.08 -6.70 -16.52
C LYS A 114 -10.74 -7.63 -15.35
N ASN A 115 -11.73 -7.89 -14.49
CA ASN A 115 -11.69 -8.96 -13.51
C ASN A 115 -11.54 -10.28 -14.29
N ARG A 116 -10.31 -10.72 -14.54
CA ARG A 116 -10.05 -12.10 -14.93
C ARG A 116 -10.10 -12.93 -13.65
N GLY A 117 -11.33 -13.16 -13.17
CA GLY A 117 -11.60 -14.28 -12.28
C GLY A 117 -11.19 -15.54 -13.02
N LYS A 118 -10.27 -16.31 -12.43
CA LYS A 118 -10.16 -17.73 -12.75
C LYS A 118 -11.03 -18.46 -11.75
N SER A 119 -12.03 -19.14 -12.33
CA SER A 119 -12.72 -20.32 -11.82
C SER A 119 -11.84 -21.22 -10.96
#